data_AF-A0A355YFL0-F1
#
_entry.id   AF-A0A355YFL0-F1
#
_cell.length_a   1.000
_cell.length_b   1.000
_cell.length_c   1.000
_cell.angle_alpha   90.00
_cell.angle_beta   90.00
_cell.angle_gamma   90.00
#
_symmetry.space_group_name_H-M   'P 1'
#
loop_
_entity.id
_entity.type
_entity.pdbx_description
1 polymer ?
#
loop_
_entity_poly.entity_id
_entity_poly.type
_entity_poly.pdbx_seq_one_letter_code
_entity_poly.pdbx_strand_id
1 'polypeptide(L)'
;MSQQTTIRKLAQLVNTPVEKLLEQLAQAGMKFSGPDQVVTSAEKVKLLGFLRRSHGKDEQVADEADAAPKKITLSRRTQQEVTVNAGRSKTTVNVEVRQKRTYVKPAAGAPMDADAERAEILRKLEESRQRNLDEQRMLAEKDRARDEEIVARQKAAEDAERERAEAERRAVEDAAKAAEAARAEPVAPPVRQPIIETLT
;
A
#
# COMPACT_ATOMS: atom_id res chain seq x y z
N MET A 1 43.74 -17.34 -13.03
CA MET A 1 44.10 -16.70 -11.76
C MET A 1 43.53 -17.52 -10.61
N SER A 2 44.37 -18.25 -9.86
CA SER A 2 43.92 -19.10 -8.76
C SER A 2 43.70 -18.27 -7.50
N GLN A 3 42.44 -17.97 -7.16
CA GLN A 3 42.10 -17.16 -5.98
C GLN A 3 42.07 -18.03 -4.72
N GLN A 4 43.07 -17.88 -3.86
CA GLN A 4 43.15 -18.57 -2.56
C GLN A 4 42.59 -17.67 -1.44
N THR A 5 41.81 -18.23 -0.52
CA THR A 5 41.20 -17.45 0.57
C THR A 5 41.01 -18.33 1.80
N THR A 6 41.34 -17.81 2.97
CA THR A 6 41.13 -18.49 4.25
C THR A 6 39.64 -18.71 4.54
N ILE A 7 39.28 -19.81 5.23
CA ILE A 7 37.89 -20.15 5.58
C ILE A 7 37.22 -19.01 6.34
N ARG A 8 37.90 -18.40 7.32
CA ARG A 8 37.39 -17.22 8.06
C ARG A 8 36.97 -16.07 7.15
N LYS A 9 37.78 -15.76 6.13
CA LYS A 9 37.51 -14.67 5.17
C LYS A 9 36.40 -15.06 4.18
N LEU A 10 36.31 -16.34 3.80
CA LEU A 10 35.22 -16.85 2.98
C LEU A 10 33.87 -16.80 3.72
N ALA A 11 33.86 -17.20 5.00
CA ALA A 11 32.70 -17.14 5.88
C ALA A 11 32.14 -15.71 6.01
N GLN A 12 33.03 -14.73 6.21
CA GLN A 12 32.67 -13.31 6.23
C GLN A 12 32.08 -12.84 4.89
N LEU A 13 32.66 -13.24 3.76
CA LEU A 13 32.18 -12.86 2.43
C LEU A 13 30.77 -13.39 2.14
N VAL A 14 30.47 -14.61 2.60
CA VAL A 14 29.19 -15.30 2.38
C VAL A 14 28.23 -15.09 3.55
N ASN A 15 28.58 -14.25 4.53
CA ASN A 15 27.79 -13.96 5.74
C ASN A 15 27.28 -15.24 6.44
N THR A 16 28.12 -16.27 6.52
CA THR A 16 27.79 -17.55 7.15
C THR A 16 28.74 -17.76 8.34
N PRO A 17 28.27 -18.23 9.51
CA PRO A 17 29.16 -18.50 10.63
C PRO A 17 30.19 -19.58 10.27
N VAL A 18 31.41 -19.44 10.81
CA VAL A 18 32.57 -20.26 10.42
C VAL A 18 32.32 -21.75 10.68
N GLU A 19 31.66 -22.07 11.79
CA GLU A 19 31.27 -23.43 12.17
C GLU A 19 30.36 -24.08 11.09
N LYS A 20 29.38 -23.34 10.59
CA LYS A 20 28.49 -23.82 9.52
C LYS A 20 29.20 -24.03 8.21
N LEU A 21 30.15 -23.15 7.88
CA LEU A 21 30.95 -23.32 6.68
C LEU A 21 31.85 -24.56 6.77
N LEU A 22 32.43 -24.86 7.94
CA LEU A 22 33.20 -26.08 8.16
C LEU A 22 32.33 -27.34 8.03
N GLU A 23 31.11 -27.32 8.57
CA GLU A 23 30.12 -28.40 8.37
C GLU A 23 29.82 -28.63 6.88
N GLN A 24 29.57 -27.56 6.12
CA GLN A 24 29.28 -27.63 4.68
C GLN A 24 30.48 -28.14 3.87
N LEU A 25 31.69 -27.70 4.20
CA LEU A 25 32.91 -28.18 3.56
C LEU A 25 33.13 -29.68 3.83
N ALA A 26 32.89 -30.13 5.07
CA ALA A 26 32.96 -31.55 5.43
C ALA A 26 31.90 -32.38 4.69
N GLN A 27 30.66 -31.88 4.59
CA GLN A 27 29.59 -32.53 3.82
C GLN A 27 29.89 -32.59 2.31
N ALA A 28 30.59 -31.59 1.78
CA ALA A 28 31.09 -31.59 0.41
C ALA A 28 32.34 -32.47 0.20
N GLY A 29 32.76 -33.24 1.21
CA GLY A 29 33.87 -34.19 1.14
C GLY A 29 35.26 -33.55 1.30
N MET A 30 35.34 -32.30 1.75
CA MET A 30 36.59 -31.59 2.00
C MET A 30 36.89 -31.55 3.50
N LYS A 31 38.06 -32.04 3.90
CA LYS A 31 38.47 -32.09 5.30
C LYS A 31 39.33 -30.87 5.63
N PHE A 32 38.76 -29.94 6.40
CA PHE A 32 39.51 -28.84 7.01
C PHE A 32 39.43 -28.95 8.53
N SER A 33 40.54 -28.72 9.21
CA SER A 33 40.65 -28.89 10.66
C SER A 33 40.48 -27.60 11.44
N GLY A 34 40.49 -26.44 10.78
CA GLY A 34 40.43 -25.16 11.46
C GLY A 34 40.14 -23.96 10.55
N PRO A 35 39.77 -22.81 11.14
CA PRO A 35 39.27 -21.64 10.43
C PRO A 35 40.33 -20.88 9.63
N ASP A 36 41.61 -21.14 9.91
CA ASP A 36 42.76 -20.45 9.32
C ASP A 36 43.34 -21.18 8.10
N GLN A 37 42.76 -22.34 7.74
CA GLN A 37 43.16 -23.09 6.55
C GLN A 37 42.71 -22.38 5.27
N VAL A 38 43.51 -22.55 4.22
CA VAL A 38 43.31 -21.88 2.92
C VAL A 38 42.43 -22.74 2.03
N VAL A 39 41.39 -22.12 1.45
CA VAL A 39 40.51 -22.74 0.45
C VAL A 39 40.93 -22.30 -0.95
N THR A 40 41.19 -23.27 -1.80
CA THR A 40 41.55 -23.10 -3.22
C THR A 40 40.34 -22.80 -4.10
N SER A 41 40.57 -22.31 -5.31
CA SER A 41 39.48 -22.07 -6.28
C SER A 41 38.72 -23.35 -6.65
N ALA A 42 39.41 -24.49 -6.73
CA ALA A 42 38.79 -25.78 -7.04
C ALA A 42 37.81 -26.25 -5.94
N GLU A 43 38.19 -26.06 -4.68
CA GLU A 43 37.36 -26.40 -3.52
C GLU A 43 36.13 -25.50 -3.41
N LYS A 44 36.27 -24.21 -3.73
CA LYS A 44 35.13 -23.29 -3.81
C LYS A 44 34.10 -23.73 -4.84
N VAL A 45 34.55 -24.19 -6.02
CA VAL A 45 33.64 -24.72 -7.06
C VAL A 45 32.94 -26.00 -6.58
N LYS A 46 33.64 -26.89 -5.87
CA LYS A 46 33.03 -28.10 -5.28
C LYS A 46 31.98 -27.75 -4.22
N LEU A 47 32.27 -26.81 -3.32
CA LEU A 47 31.31 -26.31 -2.34
C LEU A 47 30.07 -25.73 -3.04
N LEU A 48 30.26 -24.90 -4.07
CA LEU A 48 29.15 -24.34 -4.84
C LEU A 48 28.31 -25.45 -5.48
N GLY A 49 28.94 -26.47 -6.07
CA GLY A 49 28.23 -27.62 -6.62
C GLY A 49 27.40 -28.35 -5.56
N PHE A 50 27.95 -28.57 -4.36
CA PHE A 50 27.22 -29.16 -3.24
C PHE A 50 26.02 -28.30 -2.83
N LEU A 51 26.22 -27.00 -2.62
CA LEU A 51 25.15 -26.07 -2.23
C LEU A 51 24.05 -25.99 -3.28
N ARG A 52 24.39 -26.03 -4.57
CA ARG A 52 23.41 -26.04 -5.66
C ARG A 52 22.59 -27.32 -5.69
N ARG A 53 23.17 -28.47 -5.32
CA ARG A 53 22.44 -29.75 -5.17
C ARG A 53 21.58 -29.76 -3.91
N SER A 54 22.13 -29.38 -2.75
CA SER A 54 21.40 -29.37 -1.47
C SER A 54 20.22 -28.39 -1.46
N HIS A 55 20.31 -27.28 -2.20
CA HIS A 55 19.22 -26.33 -2.37
C HIS A 55 18.34 -26.61 -3.61
N GLY A 56 18.50 -27.76 -4.27
CA GLY A 56 17.67 -28.21 -5.39
C GLY A 56 17.74 -27.33 -6.63
N LYS A 57 18.83 -26.54 -6.79
CA LYS A 57 19.02 -25.65 -7.94
C LYS A 57 19.48 -26.41 -9.18
N ASP A 58 20.34 -27.41 -9.01
CA ASP A 58 20.88 -28.22 -10.12
C ASP A 58 20.30 -29.64 -10.20
N GLU A 59 19.68 -30.16 -9.13
CA GLU A 59 18.98 -31.46 -9.19
C GLU A 59 17.70 -31.41 -10.03
N GLN A 60 17.28 -30.21 -10.46
CA GLN A 60 16.24 -30.05 -11.48
C GLN A 60 16.75 -30.24 -12.91
N VAL A 61 18.06 -30.43 -13.14
CA VAL A 61 18.63 -30.37 -14.50
C VAL A 61 19.50 -31.58 -14.90
N ALA A 62 19.94 -32.48 -14.02
CA ALA A 62 20.90 -33.51 -14.49
C ALA A 62 20.69 -34.98 -14.11
N ASP A 63 20.14 -35.39 -12.96
CA ASP A 63 20.23 -36.83 -12.59
C ASP A 63 19.03 -37.47 -11.86
N GLU A 64 17.89 -36.80 -11.73
CA GLU A 64 16.66 -37.42 -11.20
C GLU A 64 15.51 -37.41 -12.21
N ALA A 65 15.71 -38.08 -13.34
CA ALA A 65 14.70 -38.26 -14.38
C ALA A 65 13.46 -39.08 -13.94
N ASP A 66 13.40 -39.63 -12.71
CA ASP A 66 12.31 -40.55 -12.32
C ASP A 66 11.66 -40.39 -10.94
N ALA A 67 12.11 -39.51 -10.02
CA ALA A 67 11.60 -39.54 -8.64
C ALA A 67 10.91 -38.27 -8.10
N ALA A 68 11.05 -37.11 -8.75
CA ALA A 68 10.28 -35.93 -8.35
C ALA A 68 8.86 -35.99 -8.96
N PRO A 69 7.77 -35.90 -8.16
CA PRO A 69 6.43 -36.00 -8.72
C PRO A 69 6.20 -34.81 -9.66
N LYS A 70 5.97 -35.13 -10.94
CA LYS A 70 5.58 -34.19 -12.01
C LYS A 70 4.33 -33.35 -11.67
N LYS A 71 3.67 -33.66 -10.55
CA LYS A 71 2.40 -33.14 -10.08
C LYS A 71 2.50 -32.79 -8.58
N ILE A 72 2.34 -31.52 -8.22
CA ILE A 72 2.26 -31.04 -6.83
C ILE A 72 0.81 -30.62 -6.54
N THR A 73 0.17 -31.22 -5.54
CA THR A 73 -1.17 -30.83 -5.11
C THR A 73 -1.09 -29.92 -3.90
N LEU A 74 -1.53 -28.68 -4.05
CA LEU A 74 -1.65 -27.72 -2.96
C LEU A 74 -3.06 -27.77 -2.38
N SER A 75 -3.17 -28.01 -1.09
CA SER A 75 -4.40 -27.83 -0.32
C SER A 75 -4.40 -26.46 0.34
N ARG A 76 -5.45 -25.66 0.09
CA ARG A 76 -5.67 -24.37 0.76
C ARG A 76 -7.00 -24.42 1.51
N ARG A 77 -6.96 -23.99 2.77
CA ARG A 77 -8.15 -23.77 3.61
C ARG A 77 -8.43 -22.26 3.61
N THR A 78 -9.64 -21.88 3.22
CA THR A 78 -10.12 -20.50 3.32
C THR A 78 -11.44 -20.52 4.07
N GLN A 79 -11.57 -19.71 5.11
CA GLN A 79 -12.82 -19.54 5.84
C GLN A 79 -13.51 -18.29 5.29
N GLN A 80 -14.79 -18.40 4.93
CA GLN A 80 -15.61 -17.32 4.41
C GLN A 80 -16.93 -17.28 5.16
N GLU A 81 -17.32 -16.10 5.61
CA GLU A 81 -18.64 -15.87 6.17
C GLU A 81 -19.63 -15.68 5.02
N VAL A 82 -20.58 -16.60 4.90
CA VAL A 82 -21.65 -16.52 3.89
C VAL A 82 -22.95 -16.21 4.60
N THR A 83 -23.51 -15.05 4.30
CA THR A 83 -24.88 -14.71 4.70
C THR A 83 -25.84 -15.36 3.72
N VAL A 84 -26.55 -16.38 4.19
CA VAL A 84 -27.60 -17.04 3.40
C VAL A 84 -28.93 -16.33 3.63
N ASN A 85 -29.56 -15.90 2.53
CA ASN A 85 -30.93 -15.38 2.56
C ASN A 85 -31.91 -16.56 2.54
N ALA A 86 -31.97 -17.31 3.64
CA ALA A 86 -32.92 -18.40 3.81
C ALA A 86 -34.20 -17.87 4.47
N GLY A 87 -35.08 -17.26 3.67
CA GLY A 87 -36.39 -16.79 4.13
C GLY A 87 -36.38 -15.43 4.83
N ARG A 88 -37.16 -15.28 5.92
CA ARG A 88 -37.49 -13.99 6.55
C ARG A 88 -36.40 -13.45 7.50
N SER A 89 -35.33 -14.21 7.74
CA SER A 89 -34.17 -13.80 8.53
C SER A 89 -32.86 -14.05 7.76
N LYS A 90 -31.90 -13.14 7.93
CA LYS A 90 -30.54 -13.25 7.38
C LYS A 90 -29.68 -14.00 8.40
N THR A 91 -29.19 -15.18 8.04
CA THR A 91 -28.29 -15.98 8.90
C THR A 91 -26.91 -16.01 8.29
N THR A 92 -25.89 -15.62 9.07
CA THR A 92 -24.48 -15.69 8.65
C THR A 92 -23.87 -16.98 9.17
N VAL A 93 -23.31 -17.78 8.27
CA VAL A 93 -22.66 -19.05 8.60
C VAL A 93 -21.19 -18.97 8.20
N ASN A 94 -20.31 -19.43 9.09
CA ASN A 94 -18.89 -19.58 8.81
C ASN A 94 -18.66 -20.83 7.96
N VAL A 95 -18.33 -20.65 6.68
CA VAL A 95 -18.07 -21.74 5.74
C VAL A 95 -16.57 -21.88 5.52
N GLU A 96 -16.03 -23.06 5.81
CA GLU A 96 -14.66 -23.40 5.47
C GLU A 96 -14.60 -24.07 4.10
N VAL A 97 -14.02 -23.37 3.12
CA VAL A 97 -13.74 -23.91 1.79
C VAL A 97 -12.36 -24.57 1.80
N ARG A 98 -12.32 -25.87 1.48
CA ARG A 98 -11.08 -26.64 1.29
C ARG A 98 -10.85 -26.84 -0.20
N GLN A 99 -9.87 -26.13 -0.77
CA GLN A 99 -9.54 -26.24 -2.18
C GLN A 99 -8.30 -27.11 -2.37
N LYS A 100 -8.38 -28.10 -3.26
CA LYS A 100 -7.22 -28.83 -3.78
C LYS A 100 -6.90 -28.29 -5.18
N ARG A 101 -5.75 -27.65 -5.36
CA ARG A 101 -5.25 -27.22 -6.68
C ARG A 101 -4.04 -28.05 -7.02
N THR A 102 -4.09 -28.69 -8.18
CA THR A 102 -2.98 -29.52 -8.61
C THR A 102 -2.21 -28.83 -9.73
N TYR A 103 -0.93 -28.59 -9.50
CA TYR A 103 -0.02 -28.02 -10.48
C TYR A 103 0.84 -29.15 -11.06
N VAL A 104 0.87 -29.24 -12.38
CA VAL A 104 1.76 -30.16 -13.10
C VAL A 104 2.93 -29.32 -13.60
N LYS A 105 4.16 -29.72 -13.31
CA LYS A 105 5.35 -29.08 -13.90
C LYS A 105 5.34 -29.48 -15.39
N PRO A 106 5.16 -28.54 -16.34
CA PRO A 106 5.33 -28.88 -17.75
C PRO A 106 6.72 -29.46 -17.92
N ALA A 107 6.82 -30.62 -18.58
CA ALA A 107 8.10 -31.29 -18.78
C ALA A 107 9.05 -30.30 -19.47
N ALA A 108 10.19 -30.02 -18.83
CA ALA A 108 11.24 -29.22 -19.46
C ALA A 108 11.66 -29.95 -20.74
N GLY A 109 11.26 -29.42 -21.90
CA GLY A 109 11.57 -30.01 -23.20
C GLY A 109 10.37 -30.42 -24.06
N ALA A 110 9.12 -30.27 -23.63
CA ALA A 110 8.04 -30.18 -24.60
C ALA A 110 8.20 -28.83 -25.34
N PRO A 111 8.18 -28.77 -26.68
CA PRO A 111 8.07 -27.49 -27.37
C PRO A 111 6.66 -26.96 -27.07
N MET A 112 6.51 -26.26 -25.94
CA MET A 112 5.50 -25.24 -25.83
C MET A 112 5.90 -24.22 -26.89
N ASP A 113 5.01 -23.96 -27.86
CA ASP A 113 5.26 -22.99 -28.91
C ASP A 113 5.77 -21.70 -28.25
N ALA A 114 7.05 -21.38 -28.43
CA ALA A 114 7.67 -20.21 -27.80
C ALA A 114 6.91 -18.92 -28.17
N ASP A 115 6.15 -18.97 -29.26
CA ASP A 115 5.23 -17.94 -29.72
C ASP A 115 3.96 -17.83 -28.86
N ALA A 116 3.42 -18.94 -28.34
CA ALA A 116 2.28 -18.94 -27.42
C ALA A 116 2.66 -18.35 -26.05
N GLU A 117 3.84 -18.69 -25.52
CA GLU A 117 4.34 -18.09 -24.27
C GLU A 117 4.64 -16.59 -24.46
N ARG A 118 5.25 -16.20 -25.57
CA ARG A 118 5.46 -14.77 -25.91
C ARG A 118 4.14 -14.02 -26.03
N ALA A 119 3.12 -14.61 -26.67
CA ALA A 119 1.80 -14.00 -26.79
C ALA A 119 1.11 -13.83 -25.42
N GLU A 120 1.21 -14.83 -24.54
CA GLU A 120 0.63 -14.73 -23.19
C GLU A 120 1.37 -13.70 -22.32
N ILE A 121 2.70 -13.62 -22.43
CA ILE A 121 3.51 -12.61 -21.73
C ILE A 121 3.14 -11.20 -22.21
N LEU A 122 3.01 -10.99 -23.51
CA LEU A 122 2.60 -9.70 -24.07
C LEU A 122 1.19 -9.31 -23.63
N ARG A 123 0.25 -10.26 -23.62
CA ARG A 123 -1.12 -10.03 -23.13
C ARG A 123 -1.15 -9.63 -21.65
N LYS A 124 -0.39 -10.33 -20.80
CA LYS A 124 -0.28 -9.98 -19.36
C LYS A 124 0.37 -8.62 -19.14
N LEU A 125 1.38 -8.28 -19.95
CA LEU A 125 2.03 -6.98 -19.91
C LEU A 125 1.05 -5.86 -20.28
N GLU A 126 0.25 -6.06 -21.32
CA GLU A 126 -0.75 -5.09 -21.77
C GLU A 126 -1.87 -4.92 -20.74
N GLU A 127 -2.37 -6.02 -20.17
CA GLU A 127 -3.37 -5.99 -19.09
C GLU A 127 -2.83 -5.28 -17.82
N SER A 128 -1.54 -5.47 -17.50
CA SER A 128 -0.90 -4.74 -16.40
C SER A 128 -0.77 -3.25 -16.71
N ARG A 129 -0.44 -2.88 -17.95
CA ARG A 129 -0.35 -1.48 -18.36
C ARG A 129 -1.72 -0.80 -18.32
N GLN A 130 -2.77 -1.48 -18.79
CA GLN A 130 -4.14 -0.97 -18.74
C GLN A 130 -4.59 -0.73 -17.30
N ARG A 131 -4.36 -1.70 -16.39
CA ARG A 131 -4.67 -1.52 -14.96
C ARG A 131 -3.98 -0.32 -14.33
N ASN A 132 -2.69 -0.14 -14.62
CA ASN A 132 -1.94 1.01 -14.11
C ASN A 132 -2.48 2.34 -14.66
N LEU A 133 -2.87 2.39 -15.93
CA LEU A 133 -3.46 3.58 -16.54
C LEU A 133 -4.83 3.90 -15.93
N ASP A 134 -5.67 2.89 -15.72
CA ASP A 134 -6.97 3.07 -15.10
C ASP A 134 -6.85 3.54 -13.65
N GLU A 135 -5.89 2.99 -12.89
CA GLU A 135 -5.61 3.43 -11.52
C GLU A 135 -5.12 4.89 -11.47
N GLN A 136 -4.23 5.28 -12.40
CA GLN A 136 -3.79 6.67 -12.53
C GLN A 136 -4.94 7.62 -12.89
N ARG A 137 -5.85 7.20 -13.78
CA ARG A 137 -7.04 8.00 -14.14
C ARG A 137 -7.95 8.18 -12.94
N MET A 138 -8.23 7.11 -12.21
CA MET A 138 -9.06 7.17 -11.00
C MET A 138 -8.45 8.06 -9.92
N LEU A 139 -7.12 8.07 -9.77
CA LEU A 139 -6.44 8.96 -8.84
C LEU A 139 -6.53 10.42 -9.29
N ALA A 140 -6.27 10.69 -10.57
CA ALA A 140 -6.37 12.04 -11.13
C ALA A 140 -7.80 12.60 -11.06
N GLU A 141 -8.83 11.78 -11.26
CA GLU A 141 -10.23 12.20 -11.09
C GLU A 141 -10.56 12.52 -9.63
N LYS A 142 -10.07 11.72 -8.68
CA LYS A 142 -10.25 12.00 -7.25
C LYS A 142 -9.55 13.30 -6.82
N ASP A 143 -8.35 13.53 -7.31
CA ASP A 143 -7.59 14.75 -6.99
C ASP A 143 -8.30 15.98 -7.57
N ARG A 144 -8.77 15.91 -8.83
CA ARG A 144 -9.59 16.98 -9.43
C ARG A 144 -10.88 17.25 -8.65
N ALA A 145 -11.61 16.21 -8.26
CA ALA A 145 -12.82 16.36 -7.48
C ALA A 145 -12.55 17.03 -6.11
N ARG A 146 -11.42 16.69 -5.47
CA ARG A 146 -11.00 17.32 -4.21
C ARG A 146 -10.64 18.78 -4.39
N ASP A 147 -9.93 19.12 -5.47
CA ASP A 147 -9.57 20.51 -5.78
C ASP A 147 -10.82 21.34 -6.09
N GLU A 148 -11.77 20.79 -6.86
CA GLU A 148 -13.07 21.42 -7.13
C GLU A 148 -13.88 21.64 -5.85
N GLU A 149 -13.90 20.68 -4.92
CA GLU A 149 -14.55 20.83 -3.62
C GLU A 149 -13.89 21.94 -2.77
N ILE A 150 -12.56 22.02 -2.75
CA ILE A 150 -11.83 23.07 -2.03
C ILE A 150 -12.16 24.44 -2.61
N VAL A 151 -12.14 24.58 -3.95
CA VAL A 151 -12.46 25.84 -4.63
C VAL A 151 -13.91 26.23 -4.38
N ALA A 152 -14.86 25.29 -4.45
CA ALA A 152 -16.27 25.55 -4.17
C ALA A 152 -16.47 26.01 -2.72
N ARG A 153 -15.78 25.38 -1.76
CA ARG A 153 -15.84 25.75 -0.34
C ARG A 153 -15.23 27.14 -0.08
N GLN A 154 -14.12 27.47 -0.75
CA GLN A 154 -13.52 28.80 -0.65
C GLN A 154 -14.45 29.89 -1.19
N LYS A 155 -15.06 29.68 -2.36
CA LYS A 155 -16.04 30.62 -2.92
C LYS A 155 -17.24 30.81 -2.01
N ALA A 156 -17.82 29.72 -1.51
CA ALA A 156 -18.95 29.80 -0.58
C ALA A 156 -18.60 30.54 0.73
N ALA A 157 -17.36 30.38 1.22
CA ALA A 157 -16.89 31.12 2.39
C ALA A 157 -16.70 32.62 2.10
N GLU A 158 -16.14 32.98 0.93
CA GLU A 158 -15.97 34.36 0.50
C GLU A 158 -17.33 35.05 0.29
N ASP A 159 -18.28 34.38 -0.37
CA ASP A 159 -19.64 34.89 -0.58
C ASP A 159 -20.35 35.13 0.75
N ALA A 160 -20.23 34.19 1.70
CA ALA A 160 -20.80 34.35 3.04
C ALA A 160 -20.13 35.48 3.85
N GLU A 161 -18.84 35.73 3.65
CA GLU A 161 -18.14 36.87 4.28
C GLU A 161 -18.61 38.20 3.68
N ARG A 162 -18.77 38.27 2.35
CA ARG A 162 -19.30 39.44 1.64
C ARG A 162 -20.73 39.77 2.10
N GLU A 163 -21.61 38.78 2.20
CA GLU A 163 -22.99 38.97 2.69
C GLU A 163 -23.01 39.47 4.14
N ARG A 164 -22.14 38.94 5.02
CA ARG A 164 -22.02 39.42 6.41
C ARG A 164 -21.52 40.86 6.47
N ALA A 165 -20.51 41.21 5.68
CA ALA A 165 -19.98 42.57 5.61
C ALA A 165 -21.01 43.57 5.06
N GLU A 166 -21.81 43.18 4.06
CA GLU A 166 -22.90 44.01 3.54
C GLU A 166 -24.03 44.17 4.56
N ALA A 167 -24.41 43.09 5.27
CA ALA A 167 -25.41 43.17 6.33
C ALA A 167 -24.96 44.06 7.50
N GLU A 168 -23.69 43.99 7.89
CA GLU A 168 -23.11 44.86 8.92
C GLU A 168 -23.10 46.33 8.46
N ARG A 169 -22.70 46.61 7.21
CA ARG A 169 -22.75 47.97 6.65
C ARG A 169 -24.17 48.54 6.64
N ARG A 170 -25.16 47.76 6.21
CA ARG A 170 -26.57 48.18 6.23
C ARG A 170 -27.07 48.43 7.65
N ALA A 171 -26.72 47.57 8.61
CA ALA A 171 -27.09 47.77 10.01
C ALA A 171 -26.47 49.04 10.62
N VAL A 172 -25.21 49.35 10.28
CA VAL A 172 -24.55 50.60 10.71
C VAL A 172 -25.20 51.82 10.05
N GLU A 173 -25.52 51.76 8.76
CA GLU A 173 -26.23 52.84 8.05
C GLU A 173 -27.64 53.08 8.62
N ASP A 174 -28.39 52.02 8.90
CA ASP A 174 -29.74 52.12 9.48
C ASP A 174 -29.68 52.65 10.92
N ALA A 175 -28.69 52.24 11.71
CA ALA A 175 -28.46 52.78 13.06
C ALA A 175 -28.06 54.27 13.02
N ALA A 176 -27.23 54.68 12.05
CA ALA A 176 -26.84 56.08 11.85
C ALA A 176 -28.05 56.94 11.46
N LYS A 177 -28.89 56.47 10.52
CA LYS A 177 -30.14 57.16 10.14
C LYS A 177 -31.12 57.27 11.30
N ALA A 178 -31.28 56.22 12.10
CA ALA A 178 -32.13 56.24 13.29
C ALA A 178 -31.61 57.24 14.35
N ALA A 179 -30.30 57.30 14.57
CA ALA A 179 -29.68 58.26 15.48
C ALA A 179 -29.82 59.72 14.98
N GLU A 180 -29.72 59.95 13.67
CA GLU A 180 -29.94 61.27 13.07
C GLU A 180 -31.40 61.71 13.17
N ALA A 181 -32.35 60.81 12.91
CA ALA A 181 -33.78 61.06 13.07
C ALA A 181 -34.14 61.40 14.54
N ALA A 182 -33.58 60.67 15.51
CA ALA A 182 -33.77 60.96 16.94
C ALA A 182 -33.16 62.30 17.38
N ARG A 183 -32.14 62.80 16.67
CA ARG A 183 -31.52 64.11 16.94
C ARG A 183 -32.28 65.28 16.28
N ALA A 184 -33.09 65.00 15.25
CA ALA A 184 -33.88 65.99 14.52
C ALA A 184 -35.28 66.25 15.11
N GLU A 185 -35.71 65.48 16.12
CA GLU A 185 -36.95 65.75 16.85
C GLU A 185 -36.79 67.00 17.75
N PRO A 186 -37.63 68.05 17.60
CA PRO A 186 -37.36 69.34 18.23
C PRO A 186 -37.65 69.32 19.73
N VAL A 187 -36.69 69.84 20.51
CA VAL A 187 -36.83 70.13 21.94
C VAL A 187 -38.00 71.11 22.15
N ALA A 188 -39.12 70.60 22.67
CA ALA A 188 -40.24 71.42 23.11
C ALA A 188 -39.82 72.27 24.33
N PRO A 189 -40.19 73.57 24.40
CA PRO A 189 -39.70 74.46 25.45
C PRO A 189 -40.36 74.14 26.80
N PRO A 190 -39.66 74.32 27.93
CA PRO A 190 -40.16 73.93 29.25
C PRO A 190 -41.27 74.88 29.73
N VAL A 191 -42.39 74.29 30.12
CA VAL A 191 -43.53 74.98 30.73
C VAL A 191 -43.13 75.50 32.13
N ARG A 192 -43.15 76.82 32.32
CA ARG A 192 -42.97 77.49 33.62
C ARG A 192 -44.20 77.23 34.50
N GLN A 193 -43.99 76.65 35.69
CA GLN A 193 -45.00 76.61 36.74
C GLN A 193 -45.06 77.97 37.46
N PRO A 194 -46.26 78.52 37.77
CA PRO A 194 -46.35 79.70 38.60
C PRO A 194 -46.31 79.33 40.09
N ILE A 195 -45.34 79.88 40.80
CA ILE A 195 -45.35 80.01 42.27
C ILE A 195 -46.07 81.32 42.55
N ILE A 196 -47.21 81.29 43.25
CA ILE A 196 -47.61 82.42 44.10
C ILE A 196 -48.22 81.88 45.39
N GLU A 197 -47.50 82.22 46.46
CA GLU A 197 -47.75 81.99 47.86
C GLU A 197 -48.54 83.19 48.43
N THR A 198 -49.35 82.92 49.47
CA THR A 198 -49.75 83.82 50.57
C THR A 198 -51.06 84.63 50.60
N LEU A 199 -51.74 84.44 51.75
CA LEU A 199 -52.35 85.40 52.69
C LEU A 199 -53.71 86.07 52.38
N THR A 200 -54.77 85.62 53.10
CA THR A 200 -55.39 86.29 54.27
C THR A 200 -56.36 85.34 54.97
#